data_AF-A0A960G4J4-F1
#
_entry.id   AF-A0A960G4J4-F1
#
_cell.length_a   1.000
_cell.length_b   1.000
_cell.length_c   1.000
_cell.angle_alpha   90.00
_cell.angle_beta   90.00
_cell.angle_gamma   90.00
#
_symmetry.space_group_name_H-M   'P 1'
#
loop_
_entity.id
_entity.type
_entity.pdbx_description
1 polymer ?
#
loop_
_entity_poly.entity_id
_entity_poly.type
_entity_poly.pdbx_seq_one_letter_code
_entity_poly.pdbx_strand_id
1 'polypeptide(L)'
;MTEQSLVVNISLSDPGRDYDESVDFLGKSFRIVRVGVGGSVKRAIEELRKWSGEAAAIGVSGVHDAQVSGSCKGNPGKLRKAVDEATDPFAGPVVTDGHRLRTVLQEWTIRHLAGELPGYFNNARVVVLGGPNHYRTTRVLSESTQNMFFADPAVEYGLADIHTPFELFERAVSASGWLLEKLPSVVVSTATSPGRKLIESRVRKALQDCDVVVATFRE
;
A
#
# COMPACT_ATOMS: atom_id res chain seq x y z
N MET A 1 -3.90 34.82 17.61
CA MET A 1 -3.78 34.21 16.27
C MET A 1 -3.77 32.72 16.49
N THR A 2 -4.77 31.99 16.01
CA THR A 2 -4.72 30.51 16.00
C THR A 2 -3.54 30.11 15.14
N GLU A 3 -2.57 29.44 15.74
CA GLU A 3 -1.35 29.00 15.06
C GLU A 3 -1.73 27.95 14.02
N GLN A 4 -1.71 28.33 12.74
CA GLN A 4 -2.09 27.45 11.64
C GLN A 4 -0.92 26.52 11.32
N SER A 5 -1.12 25.21 11.50
CA SER A 5 -0.08 24.23 11.20
C SER A 5 0.00 23.94 9.70
N LEU A 6 1.20 24.03 9.12
CA LEU A 6 1.44 23.73 7.71
C LEU A 6 1.67 22.23 7.51
N VAL A 7 0.91 21.61 6.61
CA VAL A 7 1.06 20.23 6.18
C VAL A 7 1.34 20.22 4.69
N VAL A 8 2.40 19.54 4.27
CA VAL A 8 2.79 19.47 2.86
C VAL A 8 2.69 18.05 2.33
N ASN A 9 2.00 17.83 1.22
CA ASN A 9 1.97 16.56 0.50
C ASN A 9 2.82 16.66 -0.77
N ILE A 10 3.96 16.00 -0.78
CA ILE A 10 4.82 15.85 -1.95
C ILE A 10 4.38 14.60 -2.72
N SER A 11 3.75 14.82 -3.86
CA SER A 11 3.17 13.76 -4.68
C SER A 11 4.03 13.50 -5.90
N LEU A 12 4.33 12.22 -6.18
CA LEU A 12 4.99 11.83 -7.43
C LEU A 12 4.09 11.95 -8.66
N SER A 13 2.80 12.25 -8.48
CA SER A 13 1.89 12.52 -9.58
C SER A 13 2.12 13.90 -10.21
N ASP A 14 1.37 14.19 -11.26
CA ASP A 14 1.40 15.46 -11.98
C ASP A 14 0.97 16.66 -11.09
N PRO A 15 1.54 17.87 -11.29
CA PRO A 15 1.13 19.09 -10.58
C PRO A 15 -0.27 19.60 -10.93
N GLY A 16 -0.95 19.08 -11.95
CA GLY A 16 -2.30 19.50 -12.32
C GLY A 16 -3.38 19.27 -11.24
N ARG A 17 -3.04 18.57 -10.15
CA ARG A 17 -3.89 18.38 -8.96
C ARG A 17 -3.34 19.11 -7.72
N ASP A 18 -2.42 20.06 -7.90
CA ASP A 18 -1.83 20.81 -6.79
C ASP A 18 -2.85 21.78 -6.20
N TYR A 19 -2.78 21.95 -4.88
CA TYR A 19 -3.70 22.80 -4.14
C TYR A 19 -3.00 23.37 -2.91
N ASP A 20 -3.54 24.49 -2.43
CA ASP A 20 -3.10 25.18 -1.23
C ASP A 20 -4.35 25.71 -0.53
N GLU A 21 -4.82 24.95 0.45
CA GLU A 21 -6.11 25.18 1.08
C GLU A 21 -5.97 25.25 2.60
N SER A 22 -6.82 26.07 3.22
CA SER A 22 -6.95 26.12 4.67
C SER A 22 -8.18 25.34 5.10
N VAL A 23 -8.01 24.39 6.02
CA VAL A 23 -9.10 23.54 6.52
C VAL A 23 -9.11 23.51 8.04
N ASP A 24 -10.30 23.43 8.62
CA ASP A 24 -10.47 23.17 10.04
C ASP A 24 -10.76 21.68 10.26
N PHE A 25 -9.94 21.03 11.08
CA PHE A 25 -10.08 19.61 11.40
C PHE A 25 -9.93 19.40 12.90
N LEU A 26 -10.91 18.75 13.53
CA LEU A 26 -10.96 18.48 14.97
C LEU A 26 -10.70 19.73 15.84
N GLY A 27 -11.23 20.89 15.42
CA GLY A 27 -11.08 22.16 16.13
C GLY A 27 -9.70 22.84 15.98
N LYS A 28 -8.87 22.38 15.04
CA LYS A 28 -7.58 23.00 14.71
C LYS A 28 -7.54 23.40 13.24
N SER A 29 -6.93 24.55 12.96
CA SER A 29 -6.75 25.04 11.58
C SER A 29 -5.44 24.55 10.99
N PHE A 30 -5.51 24.03 9.76
CA PHE A 30 -4.37 23.55 8.99
C PHE A 30 -4.29 24.30 7.66
N ARG A 31 -3.07 24.51 7.15
CA ARG A 31 -2.83 24.84 5.74
C ARG A 31 -2.29 23.59 5.08
N ILE A 32 -2.96 23.09 4.06
CA ILE A 32 -2.56 21.88 3.33
C ILE A 32 -2.10 22.29 1.95
N VAL A 33 -0.83 22.03 1.66
CA VAL A 33 -0.20 22.30 0.37
C VAL A 33 0.14 20.98 -0.29
N ARG A 34 -0.37 20.71 -1.49
CA ARG A 34 0.05 19.58 -2.31
C ARG A 34 0.94 20.06 -3.45
N VAL A 35 2.09 19.40 -3.62
CA VAL A 35 3.06 19.69 -4.68
C VAL A 35 3.33 18.43 -5.50
N GLY A 36 3.01 18.48 -6.79
CA GLY A 36 3.21 17.41 -7.76
C GLY A 36 4.55 17.52 -8.47
N VAL A 37 5.34 16.45 -8.47
CA VAL A 37 6.68 16.44 -9.09
C VAL A 37 6.75 15.76 -10.46
N GLY A 38 5.62 15.28 -10.99
CA GLY A 38 5.53 14.70 -12.34
C GLY A 38 6.46 13.49 -12.52
N GLY A 39 6.51 12.63 -11.50
CA GLY A 39 7.30 11.40 -11.43
C GLY A 39 8.77 11.61 -11.08
N SER A 40 9.26 12.85 -10.95
CA SER A 40 10.69 13.12 -10.71
C SER A 40 11.09 12.88 -9.26
N VAL A 41 11.83 11.79 -9.02
CA VAL A 41 12.40 11.48 -7.70
C VAL A 41 13.34 12.60 -7.22
N LYS A 42 14.13 13.19 -8.13
CA LYS A 42 15.06 14.28 -7.80
C LYS A 42 14.29 15.49 -7.25
N ARG A 43 13.22 15.90 -7.94
CA ARG A 43 12.38 17.03 -7.51
C ARG A 43 11.67 16.74 -6.20
N ALA A 44 11.20 15.50 -5.98
CA ALA A 44 10.60 15.12 -4.70
C ALA A 44 11.58 15.32 -3.52
N ILE A 45 12.85 14.97 -3.69
CA ILE A 45 13.89 15.17 -2.66
C ILE A 45 14.19 16.67 -2.46
N GLU A 46 14.20 17.46 -3.54
CA GLU A 46 14.39 18.91 -3.47
C GLU A 46 13.24 19.59 -2.71
N GLU A 47 11.98 19.24 -3.02
CA GLU A 47 10.82 19.73 -2.29
C GLU A 47 10.85 19.25 -0.83
N LEU A 48 11.21 17.99 -0.57
CA LEU A 48 11.32 17.47 0.80
C LEU A 48 12.26 18.34 1.64
N ARG A 49 13.46 18.61 1.14
CA ARG A 49 14.43 19.47 1.84
C ARG A 49 13.95 20.90 2.03
N LYS A 50 13.28 21.47 1.01
CA LYS A 50 12.72 22.82 1.07
C LYS A 50 11.68 22.93 2.18
N TRP A 51 10.74 21.98 2.25
CA TRP A 51 9.65 22.02 3.22
C TRP A 51 10.03 21.53 4.62
N SER A 52 11.13 20.78 4.75
CA SER A 52 11.59 20.26 6.05
C SER A 52 11.84 21.32 7.12
N GLY A 53 12.10 22.58 6.74
CA GLY A 53 12.32 23.68 7.69
C GLY A 53 11.06 24.49 8.04
N GLU A 54 9.97 24.31 7.31
CA GLU A 54 8.77 25.17 7.40
C GLU A 54 7.50 24.39 7.77
N ALA A 55 7.37 23.17 7.27
CA ALA A 55 6.20 22.34 7.50
C ALA A 55 6.20 21.75 8.91
N ALA A 56 5.03 21.58 9.50
CA ALA A 56 4.86 20.79 10.72
C ALA A 56 4.85 19.28 10.40
N ALA A 57 4.34 18.91 9.23
CA ALA A 57 4.32 17.53 8.74
C ALA A 57 4.44 17.47 7.21
N ILE A 58 5.06 16.40 6.71
CA ILE A 58 5.25 16.16 5.29
C ILE A 58 4.77 14.74 4.92
N GLY A 59 3.80 14.66 4.02
CA GLY A 59 3.37 13.42 3.38
C GLY A 59 4.13 13.21 2.05
N VAL A 60 4.58 11.99 1.78
CA VAL A 60 5.12 11.60 0.46
C VAL A 60 4.20 10.55 -0.16
N SER A 61 3.64 10.85 -1.33
CA SER A 61 2.60 10.05 -1.97
C SER A 61 2.86 9.76 -3.45
N GLY A 62 2.08 8.84 -4.04
CA GLY A 62 2.10 8.54 -5.48
C GLY A 62 3.32 7.76 -5.98
N VAL A 63 4.18 7.25 -5.08
CA VAL A 63 5.38 6.48 -5.48
C VAL A 63 5.00 5.22 -6.25
N HIS A 64 4.07 4.44 -5.71
CA HIS A 64 3.60 3.21 -6.35
C HIS A 64 2.96 3.49 -7.72
N ASP A 65 2.04 4.47 -7.79
CA ASP A 65 1.34 4.80 -9.04
C ASP A 65 2.32 5.29 -10.11
N ALA A 66 3.33 6.08 -9.72
CA ALA A 66 4.36 6.52 -10.65
C ALA A 66 5.20 5.36 -11.18
N GLN A 67 5.56 4.38 -10.34
CA GLN A 67 6.30 3.19 -10.77
C GLN A 67 5.46 2.35 -11.75
N VAL A 68 4.20 2.14 -11.41
CA VAL A 68 3.32 1.24 -12.15
C VAL A 68 2.84 1.85 -13.47
N SER A 69 2.64 3.17 -13.52
CA SER A 69 2.36 3.90 -14.77
C SER A 69 3.60 4.10 -15.65
N GLY A 70 4.80 3.76 -15.17
CA GLY A 70 6.06 4.03 -15.87
C GLY A 70 6.43 5.52 -15.93
N SER A 71 5.75 6.37 -15.17
CA SER A 71 6.04 7.81 -15.12
C SER A 71 7.14 8.17 -14.12
N CYS A 72 7.53 7.24 -13.24
CA CYS A 72 8.61 7.43 -12.27
C CYS A 72 9.96 7.64 -12.96
N LYS A 73 10.50 8.84 -12.81
CA LYS A 73 11.81 9.27 -13.32
C LYS A 73 12.81 9.25 -12.18
N GLY A 74 13.55 8.15 -12.06
CA GLY A 74 14.60 7.96 -11.06
C GLY A 74 14.39 6.72 -10.19
N ASN A 75 15.25 6.56 -9.17
CA ASN A 75 15.21 5.42 -8.27
C ASN A 75 14.37 5.74 -7.02
N PRO A 76 13.18 5.15 -6.83
CA PRO A 76 12.32 5.39 -5.67
C PRO A 76 12.96 5.00 -4.34
N GLY A 77 13.95 4.08 -4.34
CA GLY A 77 14.74 3.76 -3.15
C GLY A 77 15.56 4.95 -2.62
N LYS A 78 15.97 5.89 -3.49
CA LYS A 78 16.63 7.13 -3.06
C LYS A 78 15.66 8.06 -2.33
N LEU A 79 14.40 8.13 -2.80
CA LEU A 79 13.36 8.90 -2.12
C LEU A 79 13.05 8.29 -0.76
N ARG A 80 12.91 6.96 -0.68
CA ARG A 80 12.67 6.29 0.61
C ARG A 80 13.79 6.57 1.61
N LYS A 81 15.06 6.44 1.18
CA LYS A 81 16.20 6.78 2.04
C LYS A 81 16.16 8.24 2.50
N ALA A 82 15.81 9.18 1.61
CA ALA A 82 15.69 10.58 1.97
C ALA A 82 14.54 10.84 2.96
N VAL A 83 13.41 10.13 2.85
CA VAL A 83 12.32 10.18 3.81
C VAL A 83 12.76 9.63 5.17
N ASP A 84 13.44 8.48 5.19
CA ASP A 84 13.94 7.87 6.42
C ASP A 84 14.96 8.78 7.11
N GLU A 85 15.86 9.43 6.34
CA GLU A 85 16.84 10.40 6.85
C GLU A 85 16.20 11.71 7.35
N ALA A 86 15.13 12.17 6.69
CA ALA A 86 14.43 13.39 7.07
C ALA A 86 13.48 13.19 8.26
N THR A 87 13.17 11.94 8.59
CA THR A 87 12.35 11.61 9.77
C THR A 87 13.23 11.72 11.01
N ASP A 88 13.31 12.92 11.59
CA ASP A 88 13.99 13.13 12.87
C ASP A 88 13.08 12.73 14.05
N PRO A 89 13.50 11.78 14.91
CA PRO A 89 12.71 11.37 16.06
C PRO A 89 12.58 12.41 17.19
N PHE A 90 13.34 13.52 17.18
CA PHE A 90 13.41 14.43 18.33
C PHE A 90 13.06 15.91 18.05
N ALA A 91 13.16 16.41 16.81
CA ALA A 91 12.92 17.85 16.57
C ALA A 91 12.44 18.26 15.16
N GLY A 92 12.48 17.38 14.15
CA GLY A 92 12.07 17.69 12.78
C GLY A 92 10.56 17.50 12.50
N PRO A 93 10.09 17.90 11.30
CA PRO A 93 8.73 17.64 10.88
C PRO A 93 8.46 16.14 10.80
N VAL A 94 7.22 15.75 11.09
CA VAL A 94 6.79 14.36 10.89
C VAL A 94 6.74 14.07 9.39
N VAL A 95 7.70 13.30 8.89
CA VAL A 95 7.69 12.82 7.49
C VAL A 95 7.06 11.44 7.43
N THR A 96 6.11 11.22 6.52
CA THR A 96 5.41 9.94 6.38
C THR A 96 5.01 9.64 4.95
N ASP A 97 4.93 8.37 4.60
CA ASP A 97 4.32 7.87 3.36
C ASP A 97 2.90 7.28 3.60
N GLY A 98 2.38 7.42 4.81
CA GLY A 98 1.07 6.89 5.22
C GLY A 98 1.01 5.37 5.37
N HIS A 99 2.09 4.63 5.10
CA HIS A 99 2.08 3.16 5.11
C HIS A 99 1.73 2.59 6.50
N ARG A 100 2.32 3.18 7.56
CA ARG A 100 2.03 2.80 8.95
C ARG A 100 0.59 3.06 9.33
N LEU A 101 0.08 4.25 9.00
CA LEU A 101 -1.30 4.64 9.30
C LEU A 101 -2.29 3.71 8.60
N ARG A 102 -2.10 3.46 7.30
CA ARG A 102 -2.92 2.51 6.53
C ARG A 102 -2.96 1.13 7.18
N THR A 103 -1.80 0.61 7.57
CA THR A 103 -1.68 -0.71 8.19
C THR A 103 -2.49 -0.79 9.49
N VAL A 104 -2.39 0.23 10.35
CA VAL A 104 -3.13 0.28 11.62
C VAL A 104 -4.62 0.45 11.37
N LEU A 105 -5.02 1.36 10.48
CA LEU A 105 -6.44 1.64 10.20
C LEU A 105 -7.15 0.45 9.56
N GLN A 106 -6.49 -0.30 8.67
CA GLN A 106 -7.08 -1.49 8.07
C GLN A 106 -7.35 -2.58 9.12
N GLU A 107 -6.35 -2.87 9.97
CA GLU A 107 -6.53 -3.82 11.09
C GLU A 107 -7.63 -3.34 12.05
N TRP A 108 -7.58 -2.07 12.45
CA TRP A 108 -8.58 -1.49 13.34
C TRP A 108 -9.99 -1.59 12.75
N THR A 109 -10.15 -1.29 11.46
CA THR A 109 -11.45 -1.36 10.78
C THR A 109 -12.03 -2.77 10.82
N ILE A 110 -11.22 -3.79 10.53
CA ILE A 110 -11.69 -5.19 10.57
C ILE A 110 -12.08 -5.58 11.99
N ARG A 111 -11.23 -5.28 12.99
CA ARG A 111 -11.51 -5.61 14.39
C ARG A 111 -12.73 -4.86 14.94
N HIS A 112 -12.89 -3.60 14.56
CA HIS A 112 -14.04 -2.79 14.93
C HIS A 112 -15.34 -3.37 14.36
N LEU A 113 -15.36 -3.70 13.06
CA LEU A 113 -16.51 -4.35 12.43
C LEU A 113 -16.82 -5.72 13.04
N ALA A 114 -15.80 -6.53 13.35
CA ALA A 114 -15.99 -7.82 14.00
C ALA A 114 -16.60 -7.70 15.41
N GLY A 115 -16.28 -6.60 16.13
CA GLY A 115 -16.85 -6.29 17.44
C GLY A 115 -18.27 -5.74 17.37
N GLU A 116 -18.54 -4.80 16.46
CA GLU A 116 -19.86 -4.18 16.28
C GLU A 116 -20.87 -5.14 15.62
N LEU A 117 -20.40 -6.01 14.72
CA LEU A 117 -21.20 -6.97 13.96
C LEU A 117 -20.67 -8.39 14.19
N PRO A 118 -21.04 -9.05 15.30
CA PRO A 118 -20.60 -10.40 15.60
C PRO A 118 -20.93 -11.38 14.46
N GLY A 119 -19.90 -12.08 13.98
CA GLY A 119 -20.02 -13.04 12.89
C GLY A 119 -20.07 -12.44 11.48
N TYR A 120 -19.85 -11.13 11.33
CA TYR A 120 -19.84 -10.46 10.01
C TYR A 120 -18.88 -11.10 9.00
N PHE A 121 -17.72 -11.57 9.47
CA PHE A 121 -16.73 -12.23 8.63
C PHE A 121 -16.79 -13.77 8.68
N ASN A 122 -17.76 -14.37 9.37
CA ASN A 122 -17.84 -15.83 9.50
C ASN A 122 -18.08 -16.48 8.14
N ASN A 123 -17.22 -17.43 7.76
CA ASN A 123 -17.25 -18.12 6.46
C ASN A 123 -17.16 -17.19 5.24
N ALA A 124 -16.80 -15.92 5.42
CA ALA A 124 -16.66 -14.97 4.32
C ALA A 124 -15.61 -15.46 3.34
N ARG A 125 -15.95 -15.46 2.05
CA ARG A 125 -15.05 -15.74 0.93
C ARG A 125 -14.19 -14.51 0.68
N VAL A 126 -12.92 -14.59 1.06
CA VAL A 126 -11.96 -13.49 0.95
C VAL A 126 -11.06 -13.71 -0.26
N VAL A 127 -10.98 -12.74 -1.16
CA VAL A 127 -9.99 -12.73 -2.25
C VAL A 127 -8.94 -11.68 -1.96
N VAL A 128 -7.66 -12.09 -1.98
CA VAL A 128 -6.51 -11.22 -1.72
C VAL A 128 -5.71 -11.00 -3.00
N LEU A 129 -5.60 -9.74 -3.44
CA LEU A 129 -4.79 -9.25 -4.55
C LEU A 129 -3.67 -8.35 -3.99
N GLY A 130 -2.41 -8.57 -4.31
CA GLY A 130 -1.29 -7.85 -3.68
C GLY A 130 -0.75 -8.53 -2.41
N GLY A 131 -0.77 -9.87 -2.32
CA GLY A 131 -0.62 -10.71 -1.12
C GLY A 131 0.35 -10.21 -0.05
N PRO A 132 1.63 -9.95 -0.36
CA PRO A 132 2.61 -9.46 0.61
C PRO A 132 2.27 -8.08 1.21
N ASN A 133 1.68 -7.18 0.42
CA ASN A 133 1.32 -5.82 0.86
C ASN A 133 0.18 -5.79 1.87
N HIS A 134 -0.61 -6.87 1.92
CA HIS A 134 -1.82 -6.97 2.74
C HIS A 134 -1.71 -8.04 3.83
N TYR A 135 -0.51 -8.54 4.12
CA TYR A 135 -0.29 -9.62 5.10
C TYR A 135 -1.00 -9.37 6.44
N ARG A 136 -0.91 -8.14 6.98
CA ARG A 136 -1.57 -7.80 8.27
C ARG A 136 -3.10 -7.87 8.17
N THR A 137 -3.67 -7.27 7.14
CA THR A 137 -5.11 -7.26 6.87
C THR A 137 -5.64 -8.68 6.73
N THR A 138 -4.94 -9.51 5.95
CA THR A 138 -5.25 -10.93 5.79
C THR A 138 -5.13 -11.69 7.10
N ARG A 139 -4.09 -11.45 7.90
CA ARG A 139 -3.89 -12.11 9.19
C ARG A 139 -5.07 -11.87 10.13
N VAL A 140 -5.52 -10.62 10.24
CA VAL A 140 -6.65 -10.26 11.11
C VAL A 140 -7.95 -10.91 10.61
N LEU A 141 -8.20 -10.91 9.30
CA LEU A 141 -9.35 -11.61 8.72
C LEU A 141 -9.29 -13.13 8.96
N SER A 142 -8.09 -13.71 9.01
CA SER A 142 -7.91 -15.15 9.20
C SER A 142 -8.35 -15.64 10.58
N GLU A 143 -8.39 -14.73 11.56
CA GLU A 143 -8.96 -15.01 12.88
C GLU A 143 -10.47 -15.30 12.81
N SER A 144 -11.17 -14.82 11.76
CA SER A 144 -12.63 -14.96 11.59
C SER A 144 -13.05 -15.89 10.44
N THR A 145 -12.22 -16.06 9.41
CA THR A 145 -12.50 -16.97 8.27
C THR A 145 -11.23 -17.59 7.71
N GLN A 146 -11.31 -18.87 7.34
CA GLN A 146 -10.23 -19.57 6.62
C GLN A 146 -10.49 -19.68 5.12
N ASN A 147 -11.62 -19.15 4.63
CA ASN A 147 -12.02 -19.21 3.22
C ASN A 147 -11.34 -18.10 2.42
N MET A 148 -10.02 -18.19 2.30
CA MET A 148 -9.18 -17.19 1.66
C MET A 148 -8.58 -17.72 0.35
N PHE A 149 -8.64 -16.90 -0.68
CA PHE A 149 -8.06 -17.14 -2.00
C PHE A 149 -7.03 -16.07 -2.33
N PHE A 150 -5.76 -16.47 -2.41
CA PHE A 150 -4.64 -15.57 -2.72
C PHE A 150 -4.35 -15.60 -4.22
N ALA A 151 -4.67 -14.50 -4.91
CA ALA A 151 -4.48 -14.44 -6.36
C ALA A 151 -3.01 -14.32 -6.75
N ASP A 152 -2.19 -13.62 -5.96
CA ASP A 152 -0.79 -13.35 -6.34
C ASP A 152 0.08 -14.60 -6.35
N PRO A 153 0.08 -15.48 -5.33
CA PRO A 153 0.85 -16.72 -5.41
C PRO A 153 0.32 -17.69 -6.48
N ALA A 154 -0.99 -17.64 -6.78
CA ALA A 154 -1.58 -18.45 -7.86
C ALA A 154 -1.12 -17.95 -9.24
N VAL A 155 -0.98 -16.63 -9.43
CA VAL A 155 -0.50 -15.98 -10.66
C VAL A 155 1.03 -16.04 -10.79
N GLU A 156 1.76 -15.91 -9.69
CA GLU A 156 3.23 -15.81 -9.65
C GLU A 156 3.91 -17.19 -9.55
N TYR A 157 3.26 -18.19 -8.96
CA TYR A 157 3.82 -19.55 -8.78
C TYR A 157 3.00 -20.67 -9.43
N GLY A 158 1.91 -20.36 -10.15
CA GLY A 158 1.14 -21.36 -10.92
C GLY A 158 0.42 -22.41 -10.07
N LEU A 159 0.22 -22.15 -8.78
CA LEU A 159 -0.50 -23.04 -7.88
C LEU A 159 -1.99 -22.96 -8.18
N ALA A 160 -2.51 -24.02 -8.81
CA ALA A 160 -3.86 -24.05 -9.34
C ALA A 160 -4.94 -24.06 -8.24
N ASP A 161 -4.66 -24.65 -7.08
CA ASP A 161 -5.56 -24.68 -5.92
C ASP A 161 -4.89 -23.97 -4.76
N ILE A 162 -5.43 -22.81 -4.37
CA ILE A 162 -5.03 -22.14 -3.13
C ILE A 162 -6.29 -21.86 -2.32
N HIS A 163 -6.96 -22.93 -1.93
CA HIS A 163 -7.64 -22.99 -0.63
C HIS A 163 -6.56 -23.31 0.41
N THR A 164 -5.66 -22.37 0.70
CA THR A 164 -4.62 -22.61 1.70
C THR A 164 -5.04 -22.02 3.02
N PRO A 165 -5.01 -22.81 4.12
CA PRO A 165 -4.98 -22.26 5.46
C PRO A 165 -3.90 -21.17 5.54
N PHE A 166 -4.18 -20.08 6.25
CA PHE A 166 -3.28 -18.93 6.35
C PHE A 166 -1.84 -19.34 6.75
N GLU A 167 -1.69 -20.37 7.58
CA GLU A 167 -0.40 -20.94 8.01
C GLU A 167 0.50 -21.41 6.84
N LEU A 168 -0.09 -21.95 5.77
CA LEU A 168 0.68 -22.39 4.60
C LEU A 168 1.16 -21.19 3.78
N PHE A 169 0.35 -20.12 3.71
CA PHE A 169 0.75 -18.83 3.14
C PHE A 169 1.89 -18.19 3.96
N GLU A 170 1.81 -18.18 5.30
CA GLU A 170 2.89 -17.66 6.15
C GLU A 170 4.23 -18.37 5.91
N ARG A 171 4.19 -19.71 5.80
CA ARG A 171 5.37 -20.53 5.48
C ARG A 171 5.91 -20.25 4.08
N ALA A 172 5.03 -20.08 3.10
CA ALA A 172 5.43 -19.76 1.73
C ALA A 172 6.07 -18.37 1.65
N VAL A 173 5.49 -17.34 2.26
CA VAL A 173 6.02 -15.96 2.27
C VAL A 173 7.33 -15.86 3.03
N SER A 174 7.45 -16.51 4.19
CA SER A 174 8.69 -16.51 4.98
C SER A 174 9.84 -17.25 4.28
N ALA A 175 9.55 -18.32 3.54
CA ALA A 175 10.55 -19.05 2.76
C ALA A 175 10.88 -18.38 1.41
N SER A 176 9.90 -17.75 0.76
CA SER A 176 10.08 -17.10 -0.54
C SER A 176 10.82 -15.78 -0.46
N GLY A 177 10.81 -15.10 0.70
CA GLY A 177 11.53 -13.84 0.91
C GLY A 177 13.02 -13.89 0.55
N TRP A 178 13.74 -14.98 0.88
CA TRP A 178 15.14 -15.13 0.46
C TRP A 178 15.25 -15.37 -1.06
N LEU A 179 14.32 -16.13 -1.63
CA LEU A 179 14.43 -16.69 -2.97
C LEU A 179 14.03 -15.67 -4.04
N LEU A 180 13.06 -14.81 -3.70
CA LEU A 180 12.56 -13.70 -4.50
C LEU A 180 13.61 -12.61 -4.73
N GLU A 181 14.50 -12.35 -3.77
CA GLU A 181 15.59 -11.38 -3.95
C GLU A 181 16.62 -11.83 -5.01
N LYS A 182 16.70 -13.14 -5.31
CA LYS A 182 17.73 -13.72 -6.19
C LYS A 182 17.25 -14.12 -7.59
N LEU A 183 15.94 -14.08 -7.86
CA LEU A 183 15.40 -14.52 -9.15
C LEU A 183 14.98 -13.32 -10.02
N PRO A 184 15.47 -13.20 -11.27
CA PRO A 184 15.01 -12.16 -12.18
C PRO A 184 13.51 -12.34 -12.48
N SER A 185 12.73 -11.27 -12.34
CA SER A 185 11.27 -11.23 -12.58
C SER A 185 10.84 -11.80 -13.95
N VAL A 186 11.71 -11.73 -14.94
CA VAL A 186 11.51 -12.30 -16.29
C VAL A 186 11.41 -13.82 -16.27
N VAL A 187 12.21 -14.51 -15.45
CA VAL A 187 12.22 -15.99 -15.39
C VAL A 187 10.92 -16.52 -14.78
N VAL A 188 10.41 -15.82 -13.76
CA VAL A 188 9.13 -16.14 -13.11
C VAL A 188 7.94 -15.94 -14.07
N SER A 189 7.96 -14.87 -14.86
CA SER A 189 6.89 -14.57 -15.83
C SER A 189 6.83 -15.51 -17.04
N THR A 190 7.96 -16.13 -17.40
CA THR A 190 8.04 -17.00 -18.59
C THR A 190 7.56 -18.41 -18.28
N ALA A 191 7.83 -18.90 -17.07
CA ALA A 191 7.42 -20.23 -16.60
C ALA A 191 5.90 -20.36 -16.35
N THR A 192 5.19 -19.26 -16.09
CA THR A 192 3.75 -19.22 -15.78
C THR A 192 2.86 -18.91 -16.99
N SER A 193 3.45 -18.64 -18.16
CA SER A 193 2.75 -18.21 -19.37
C SER A 193 1.66 -19.17 -19.91
N PRO A 194 1.77 -20.51 -19.85
CA PRO A 194 0.74 -21.40 -20.40
C PRO A 194 -0.53 -21.49 -19.53
N GLY A 195 -0.45 -21.18 -18.24
CA GLY A 195 -1.56 -21.26 -17.28
C GLY A 195 -2.27 -19.92 -17.02
N ARG A 196 -1.71 -18.81 -17.52
CA ARG A 196 -2.15 -17.46 -17.15
C ARG A 196 -3.62 -17.17 -17.43
N LYS A 197 -4.14 -17.57 -18.59
CA LYS A 197 -5.57 -17.38 -18.92
C LYS A 197 -6.50 -18.18 -18.01
N LEU A 198 -6.07 -19.38 -17.60
CA LEU A 198 -6.83 -20.21 -16.67
C LEU A 198 -6.83 -19.60 -15.27
N ILE A 199 -5.68 -19.11 -14.81
CA ILE A 199 -5.54 -18.43 -13.53
C ILE A 199 -6.38 -17.14 -13.52
N GLU A 200 -6.30 -16.31 -14.56
CA GLU A 200 -7.12 -15.10 -14.70
C GLU A 200 -8.62 -15.41 -14.68
N SER A 201 -9.05 -16.52 -15.30
CA SER A 201 -10.44 -16.98 -15.25
C SER A 201 -10.85 -17.43 -13.84
N ARG A 202 -9.99 -18.16 -13.12
CA ARG A 202 -10.24 -18.57 -11.73
C ARG A 202 -10.29 -17.37 -10.78
N VAL A 203 -9.37 -16.43 -10.91
CA VAL A 203 -9.36 -15.18 -10.13
C VAL A 203 -10.64 -14.38 -10.42
N ARG A 204 -11.04 -14.24 -11.69
CA ARG A 204 -12.29 -13.58 -12.06
C ARG A 204 -13.51 -14.24 -11.42
N LYS A 205 -13.58 -15.56 -11.46
CA LYS A 205 -14.68 -16.31 -10.84
C LYS A 205 -14.67 -16.11 -9.32
N ALA A 206 -13.51 -16.23 -8.67
CA ALA A 206 -13.37 -15.99 -7.24
C ALA A 206 -13.80 -14.56 -6.85
N LEU A 207 -13.47 -13.55 -7.66
CA LEU A 207 -13.90 -12.16 -7.45
C LEU A 207 -15.41 -11.94 -7.66
N GLN A 208 -16.05 -12.72 -8.53
CA GLN A 208 -17.51 -12.70 -8.69
C GLN A 208 -18.21 -13.38 -7.51
N ASP A 209 -17.56 -14.39 -6.95
CA ASP A 209 -18.04 -15.23 -5.87
C ASP A 209 -17.37 -14.88 -4.53
N CYS A 210 -16.94 -13.63 -4.29
CA CYS A 210 -16.35 -13.24 -3.00
C CYS A 210 -17.25 -12.30 -2.22
N ASP A 211 -17.11 -12.34 -0.90
CA ASP A 211 -17.81 -11.44 0.02
C ASP A 211 -16.88 -10.28 0.44
N VAL A 212 -15.56 -10.51 0.45
CA VAL A 212 -14.54 -9.51 0.78
C VAL A 212 -13.41 -9.54 -0.24
N VAL A 213 -13.03 -8.37 -0.75
CA VAL A 213 -11.83 -8.20 -1.58
C VAL A 213 -10.80 -7.37 -0.82
N VAL A 214 -9.60 -7.91 -0.69
CA VAL A 214 -8.44 -7.20 -0.16
C VAL A 214 -7.51 -6.88 -1.32
N ALA A 215 -7.44 -5.62 -1.72
CA ALA A 215 -6.65 -5.19 -2.86
C ALA A 215 -6.11 -3.78 -2.67
N THR A 216 -5.05 -3.45 -3.41
CA THR A 216 -4.64 -2.05 -3.60
C THR A 216 -5.51 -1.44 -4.69
N PHE A 217 -6.31 -0.45 -4.33
CA PHE A 217 -7.06 0.34 -5.32
C PHE A 217 -6.13 1.37 -5.95
N ARG A 218 -6.21 1.56 -7.28
CA ARG A 218 -5.59 2.69 -7.96
C ARG A 218 -6.61 3.82 -8.01
N GLU A 219 -6.30 4.93 -7.36
CA GLU A 219 -7.08 6.18 -7.43
C GLU A 219 -6.86 6.96 -8.73
#